data_AF-A0A920N9M0-F1
#
_entry.id   AF-A0A920N9M0-F1
#
_cell.length_a   1.000
_cell.length_b   1.000
_cell.length_c   1.000
_cell.angle_alpha   90.00
_cell.angle_beta   90.00
_cell.angle_gamma   90.00
#
_symmetry.space_group_name_H-M   'P 1'
#
loop_
_entity.id
_entity.type
_entity.pdbx_description
1 polymer ?
#
loop_
_entity_poly.entity_id
_entity_poly.type
_entity_poly.pdbx_seq_one_letter_code
_entity_poly.pdbx_strand_id
1 'polypeptide(L)'
;MTGQEEVRWEYERVALGQRGPDLTINVTEDLIKEYATAVRHVDRDDGRSTGEAMMGLPTMAIRVAPLRRHDIASNNGFVSLEKEIYRAEANPLCEM
;
A
#
# COMPACT_ATOMS: atom_id res chain seq x y z
N MET A 1 9.51 -33.75 1.44
CA MET A 1 9.29 -32.30 1.22
C MET A 1 10.44 -31.82 0.36
N THR A 2 10.19 -31.55 -0.92
CA THR A 2 11.18 -31.02 -1.87
C THR A 2 11.64 -29.66 -1.37
N GLY A 3 12.88 -29.58 -0.90
CA GLY A 3 13.51 -28.34 -0.44
C GLY A 3 13.83 -27.44 -1.63
N GLN A 4 12.82 -26.75 -2.15
CA GLN A 4 13.07 -25.60 -3.01
C GLN A 4 13.60 -24.48 -2.12
N GLU A 5 14.84 -24.08 -2.37
CA GLU A 5 15.49 -22.97 -1.68
C GLU A 5 14.67 -21.69 -1.95
N GLU A 6 14.21 -21.06 -0.87
CA GLU A 6 13.40 -19.84 -0.94
C GLU A 6 14.26 -18.68 -1.44
N VAL A 7 13.90 -18.10 -2.58
CA VAL A 7 14.64 -16.96 -3.14
C VAL A 7 14.11 -15.67 -2.51
N ARG A 8 14.92 -15.08 -1.63
CA ARG A 8 14.56 -13.87 -0.90
C ARG A 8 14.64 -12.60 -1.74
N TRP A 9 13.74 -11.66 -1.47
CA TRP A 9 13.76 -10.33 -2.08
C TRP A 9 14.80 -9.43 -1.40
N GLU A 10 16.08 -9.73 -1.62
CA GLU A 10 17.22 -8.97 -1.11
C GLU A 10 17.68 -7.91 -2.10
N TYR A 11 18.17 -6.77 -1.60
CA TYR A 11 18.57 -5.62 -2.43
C TYR A 11 19.52 -6.01 -3.59
N GLU A 12 20.49 -6.89 -3.34
CA GLU A 12 21.47 -7.35 -4.32
C GLU A 12 20.86 -8.24 -5.44
N ARG A 13 19.70 -8.86 -5.18
CA ARG A 13 19.02 -9.78 -6.10
C ARG A 13 17.90 -9.10 -6.90
N VAL A 14 17.51 -7.88 -6.54
CA VAL A 14 16.45 -7.13 -7.20
C VAL A 14 16.96 -6.49 -8.50
N ALA A 15 16.29 -6.79 -9.60
CA ALA A 15 16.52 -6.10 -10.87
C ALA A 15 15.71 -4.80 -10.95
N LEU A 16 16.25 -3.78 -11.62
CA LEU A 16 15.53 -2.56 -11.92
C LEU A 16 14.33 -2.85 -12.84
N GLY A 17 13.20 -2.18 -12.59
CA GLY A 17 12.00 -2.30 -13.42
C GLY A 17 11.05 -3.44 -13.04
N GLN A 18 11.32 -4.18 -11.95
CA GLN A 18 10.35 -5.12 -11.38
C GLN A 18 9.04 -4.41 -11.02
N ARG A 19 7.92 -5.01 -11.40
CA ARG A 19 6.57 -4.48 -11.16
C ARG A 19 5.72 -5.51 -10.43
N GLY A 20 4.77 -5.01 -9.66
CA GLY A 20 3.68 -5.81 -9.12
C GLY A 20 2.52 -5.88 -10.12
N PRO A 21 1.44 -6.59 -9.76
CA PRO A 21 0.21 -6.61 -10.54
C PRO A 21 -0.40 -5.20 -10.63
N ASP A 22 -1.03 -4.92 -11.77
CA ASP A 22 -1.77 -3.68 -11.99
C ASP A 22 -2.89 -3.55 -10.94
N LEU A 23 -3.09 -2.32 -10.47
CA LEU A 23 -4.14 -1.99 -9.50
C LEU A 23 -4.99 -0.86 -10.06
N THR A 24 -6.27 -1.12 -10.17
CA THR A 24 -7.28 -0.11 -10.48
C THR A 24 -7.98 0.28 -9.19
N ILE A 25 -8.01 1.57 -8.89
CA ILE A 25 -8.66 2.12 -7.69
C ILE A 25 -9.79 3.02 -8.14
N ASN A 26 -10.99 2.74 -7.67
CA ASN A 26 -12.12 3.63 -7.88
C ASN A 26 -12.11 4.73 -6.81
N VAL A 27 -11.89 5.97 -7.23
CA VAL A 27 -11.88 7.13 -6.33
C VAL A 27 -13.30 7.72 -6.28
N THR A 28 -13.97 7.56 -5.15
CA THR A 28 -15.34 8.04 -4.92
C THR A 28 -15.33 9.33 -4.08
N GLU A 29 -16.43 10.08 -4.10
CA GLU A 29 -16.59 11.26 -3.24
C GLU A 29 -16.45 10.92 -1.74
N ASP A 30 -16.98 9.77 -1.30
CA ASP A 30 -16.87 9.34 0.08
C ASP A 30 -15.42 9.08 0.49
N LEU A 31 -14.62 8.48 -0.41
CA LEU A 31 -13.19 8.27 -0.19
C LEU A 31 -12.45 9.61 -0.07
N ILE A 32 -12.83 10.61 -0.87
CA ILE A 32 -12.28 11.97 -0.79
C ILE A 32 -12.64 12.62 0.56
N LYS A 33 -13.90 12.54 0.99
CA LYS A 33 -14.37 13.09 2.27
C LYS A 33 -13.68 12.44 3.46
N GLU A 34 -13.58 11.11 3.45
CA GLU A 34 -12.92 10.35 4.49
C GLU A 34 -11.44 10.73 4.58
N TYR A 35 -10.76 10.85 3.44
CA TYR A 35 -9.37 11.27 3.42
C TYR A 35 -9.17 12.69 3.94
N ALA A 36 -9.95 13.64 3.42
CA ALA A 36 -9.89 15.04 3.83
C ALA A 36 -10.09 15.17 5.35
N THR A 37 -11.06 14.43 5.90
CA THR A 37 -11.30 14.36 7.34
C THR A 37 -10.09 13.79 8.09
N ALA A 38 -9.53 12.67 7.62
CA ALA A 38 -8.41 11.98 8.28
C ALA A 38 -7.15 12.85 8.35
N VAL A 39 -6.86 13.63 7.31
CA VAL A 39 -5.71 14.57 7.31
C VAL A 39 -6.05 15.92 7.94
N ARG A 40 -7.27 16.07 8.46
CA ARG A 40 -7.80 17.34 8.99
C ARG A 40 -7.66 18.47 7.98
N HIS A 41 -7.88 18.15 6.70
CA HIS A 41 -8.09 19.17 5.68
C HIS A 41 -9.42 19.84 5.97
N VAL A 42 -9.34 20.96 6.69
CA VAL A 42 -10.47 21.85 6.84
C VAL A 42 -10.56 22.60 5.54
N ASP A 43 -11.56 22.26 4.72
CA ASP A 43 -11.97 23.16 3.66
C ASP A 43 -12.30 24.48 4.35
N ARG A 44 -11.49 25.49 4.09
CA ARG A 44 -11.73 26.86 4.54
C ARG A 44 -12.82 27.41 3.63
N ASP A 45 -14.01 26.82 3.72
CA ASP A 45 -15.16 27.18 2.91
C ASP A 45 -16.30 27.61 3.83
N ASP A 46 -16.62 28.88 3.72
CA ASP A 46 -17.47 29.70 4.56
C ASP A 46 -18.96 29.38 4.31
N GLY A 47 -19.28 28.12 4.01
CA GLY A 47 -20.59 27.69 3.56
C GLY A 47 -20.90 28.06 2.11
N ARG A 48 -19.90 28.20 1.23
CA ARG A 48 -20.11 28.42 -0.21
C ARG A 48 -19.28 27.46 -1.04
N SER A 49 -19.76 26.21 -1.11
CA SER A 49 -19.40 25.32 -2.21
C SER A 49 -19.89 25.96 -3.51
N THR A 50 -19.05 26.76 -4.15
CA THR A 50 -19.30 27.37 -5.45
C THR A 50 -19.09 26.34 -6.54
N GLY A 51 -19.92 25.28 -6.58
CA GLY A 51 -20.06 24.40 -7.76
C GLY A 51 -18.78 23.72 -8.29
N GLU A 52 -17.64 23.82 -7.60
CA GLU A 52 -16.40 23.14 -7.99
C GLU A 52 -16.48 21.69 -7.50
N ALA A 53 -16.34 20.76 -8.44
CA ALA A 53 -16.38 19.34 -8.15
C ALA A 53 -15.42 19.00 -7.01
N MET A 54 -15.88 18.18 -6.06
CA MET A 54 -15.07 17.78 -4.91
C MET A 54 -13.74 17.17 -5.38
N MET A 55 -12.64 17.91 -5.22
CA MET A 55 -11.34 17.49 -5.72
C MET A 55 -10.62 16.61 -4.69
N GLY A 56 -10.07 15.51 -5.17
CA GLY A 56 -9.19 14.66 -4.36
C GLY A 56 -7.89 15.37 -4.02
N LEU A 57 -7.47 15.31 -2.76
CA LEU A 57 -6.13 15.80 -2.37
C LEU A 57 -5.04 14.98 -3.09
N PRO A 58 -3.98 15.59 -3.65
CA PRO A 58 -2.92 14.85 -4.33
C PRO A 58 -2.26 13.78 -3.45
N THR A 59 -2.17 14.03 -2.14
CA THR A 59 -1.60 13.10 -1.16
C THR A 59 -2.46 11.86 -0.92
N MET A 60 -3.73 11.85 -1.36
CA MET A 60 -4.57 10.64 -1.35
C MET A 60 -3.92 9.49 -2.11
N ALA A 61 -3.23 9.78 -3.23
CA ALA A 61 -2.59 8.77 -4.06
C ALA A 61 -1.68 7.85 -3.22
N ILE A 62 -0.98 8.42 -2.24
CA ILE A 62 -0.07 7.67 -1.34
C ILE A 62 -0.86 6.73 -0.42
N ARG A 63 -2.06 7.14 0.04
CA ARG A 63 -2.91 6.33 0.92
C ARG A 63 -3.59 5.21 0.15
N VAL A 64 -4.13 5.51 -1.03
CA VAL A 64 -4.96 4.55 -1.78
C VAL A 64 -4.11 3.57 -2.60
N ALA A 65 -2.92 3.99 -3.03
CA ALA A 65 -1.97 3.17 -3.77
C ALA A 65 -0.62 3.04 -3.02
N PRO A 66 -0.60 2.36 -1.84
CA PRO A 66 0.65 2.14 -1.13
C PRO A 66 1.59 1.23 -1.93
N LEU A 67 2.89 1.33 -1.65
CA LEU A 67 3.88 0.45 -2.26
C LEU A 67 3.70 -0.99 -1.73
N ARG A 68 3.07 -1.85 -2.53
CA ARG A 68 2.81 -3.26 -2.19
C ARG A 68 4.04 -4.11 -2.44
N ARG A 69 5.02 -3.97 -1.55
CA ARG A 69 6.31 -4.69 -1.58
C ARG A 69 6.15 -6.20 -1.70
N HIS A 70 5.20 -6.77 -0.96
CA HIS A 70 4.90 -8.20 -1.02
C HIS A 70 4.36 -8.66 -2.37
N ASP A 71 3.48 -7.87 -2.99
CA ASP A 71 2.94 -8.18 -4.32
C ASP A 71 4.02 -8.08 -5.40
N ILE A 72 4.90 -7.08 -5.31
CA ILE A 72 6.03 -6.94 -6.23
C ILE A 72 6.98 -8.14 -6.08
N ALA A 73 7.42 -8.47 -4.86
CA ALA A 73 8.27 -9.62 -4.61
C ALA A 73 7.68 -10.92 -5.18
N SER A 74 6.43 -11.22 -4.82
CA SER A 74 5.73 -12.44 -5.24
C SER A 74 5.57 -12.52 -6.75
N ASN A 75 5.24 -11.40 -7.40
CA ASN A 75 5.10 -11.33 -8.86
C ASN A 75 6.41 -11.56 -9.60
N ASN A 76 7.56 -11.35 -8.94
CA ASN A 76 8.89 -11.52 -9.53
C ASN A 76 9.58 -12.79 -9.04
N GLY A 77 8.85 -13.73 -8.42
CA GLY A 77 9.37 -15.03 -7.99
C GLY A 77 10.16 -15.02 -6.68
N PHE A 78 10.05 -13.94 -5.91
CA PHE A 78 10.70 -13.81 -4.60
C PHE A 78 9.70 -13.97 -3.46
N VAL A 79 10.21 -14.34 -2.28
CA VAL A 79 9.45 -14.17 -1.04
C VAL A 79 9.80 -12.84 -0.40
N SER A 80 8.74 -12.11 -0.02
CA SER A 80 8.84 -10.81 0.62
C SER A 80 9.28 -10.93 2.08
N LEU A 81 10.13 -10.00 2.52
CA LEU A 81 10.58 -9.88 3.92
C LEU A 81 9.41 -9.77 4.92
N GLU A 82 8.33 -9.05 4.58
CA GLU A 82 7.16 -8.89 5.46
C GLU A 82 6.50 -10.24 5.79
N LYS A 83 6.39 -11.12 4.80
CA LYS A 83 5.83 -12.47 4.98
C LYS A 83 6.77 -13.39 5.76
N GLU A 84 8.08 -13.21 5.62
CA GLU A 84 9.06 -13.98 6.40
C GLU A 84 9.01 -13.65 7.90
N ILE A 85 8.82 -12.39 8.30
CA ILE A 85 8.69 -12.02 9.72
C ILE A 85 7.52 -12.78 10.37
N TYR A 86 6.38 -12.88 9.67
CA TYR A 86 5.23 -13.67 10.15
C TYR A 86 5.42 -15.19 10.08
N ARG A 87 6.46 -15.68 9.39
CA ARG A 87 6.72 -17.12 9.18
C ARG A 87 7.86 -17.65 10.04
N ALA A 88 8.84 -16.79 10.35
CA ALA A 88 9.97 -17.09 11.21
C ALA A 88 9.57 -17.26 12.69
N GLU A 89 8.30 -16.99 13.00
CA GLU A 89 7.79 -16.87 14.34
C GLU A 89 6.28 -17.27 14.34
N ALA A 90 5.76 -18.25 15.09
CA ALA A 90 6.29 -18.81 16.32
C ALA A 90 6.93 -17.73 17.22
N ASN A 91 6.36 -16.51 17.23
CA ASN A 91 6.85 -15.39 18.03
C ASN A 91 6.30 -15.59 19.45
N PRO A 92 7.12 -15.76 20.48
CA PRO A 92 6.64 -15.74 21.86
C PRO A 92 6.11 -14.37 22.31
N LEU A 93 6.22 -13.30 21.50
CA LEU A 93 5.63 -11.98 21.81
C LEU A 93 4.18 -11.80 21.34
N CYS A 94 3.57 -12.80 20.69
CA CYS A 94 2.14 -12.78 20.36
C CYS A 94 1.24 -13.36 21.48
N GLU A 95 1.81 -13.80 22.60
CA GLU A 95 1.07 -14.10 23.83
C GLU A 95 1.38 -13.06 24.92
N MET A 96 0.68 -11.91 24.88
CA MET A 96 0.36 -11.08 26.04
C MET A 96 -0.96 -10.36 25.81
#